data_AF-A0AAW4BGU6-F1
#
_entry.id   AF-A0AAW4BGU6-F1
#
_cell.length_a   1.000
_cell.length_b   1.000
_cell.length_c   1.000
_cell.angle_alpha   90.00
_cell.angle_beta   90.00
_cell.angle_gamma   90.00
#
_symmetry.space_group_name_H-M   'P 1'
#
loop_
_entity.id
_entity.type
_entity.pdbx_description
1 polymer ?
#
loop_
_entity_poly.entity_id
_entity_poly.type
_entity_poly.pdbx_seq_one_letter_code
_entity_poly.pdbx_strand_id
1 'polypeptide(L)'
;LHGWDSELCFQLNTERNNVADFNRFLVKYFPVTKNLQQGGQFKDADRLGFVHQIKARFGEKIEEGASHATLYSYYNGLSQYLRWCDLTNAIAFTQDSLEGYMSHLHTRVMQGTLKRSTYKRYHSDLLVLFRDYLDLPSSYFNAITVLDASDTEPFEAYTRSDLNQLLPFLRSLFKQTYHQFIESPETHIKAYNHKSTMTFEWKGQTYNLCGAISKMMSAGAYLLSYYTYANTSALFQLP
;
A
#
# COMPACT_ATOMS: atom_id res chain seq x y z
N LEU A 1 -10.15 -31.22 8.86
CA LEU A 1 -11.11 -30.10 8.77
C LEU A 1 -10.39 -28.88 9.32
N HIS A 2 -9.86 -28.02 8.46
CA HIS A 2 -9.15 -26.81 8.89
C HIS A 2 -10.16 -25.84 9.53
N GLY A 3 -10.26 -25.89 10.85
CA GLY A 3 -10.90 -24.82 11.61
C GLY A 3 -10.11 -23.53 11.41
N TRP A 4 -10.81 -22.40 11.36
CA TRP A 4 -10.15 -21.10 11.33
C TRP A 4 -9.31 -20.92 12.59
N ASP A 5 -8.04 -20.54 12.41
CA ASP A 5 -7.06 -20.33 13.48
C ASP A 5 -6.73 -18.84 13.59
N SER A 6 -6.94 -18.26 14.77
CA SER A 6 -6.61 -16.86 15.04
C SER A 6 -5.12 -16.56 14.92
N GLU A 7 -4.24 -17.53 15.16
CA GLU A 7 -2.79 -17.33 15.07
C GLU A 7 -2.30 -17.10 13.64
N LEU A 8 -3.08 -17.53 12.64
CA LEU A 8 -2.81 -17.31 11.22
C LEU A 8 -3.34 -15.94 10.73
N CYS A 9 -3.80 -15.07 11.63
CA CYS A 9 -4.37 -13.77 11.28
C CYS A 9 -3.59 -12.63 11.90
N PHE A 10 -3.19 -11.65 11.09
CA PHE A 10 -2.50 -10.44 11.55
C PHE A 10 -3.32 -9.18 11.25
N GLN A 11 -3.58 -8.40 12.30
CA GLN A 11 -4.11 -7.05 12.16
C GLN A 11 -2.96 -6.10 11.82
N LEU A 12 -3.04 -5.44 10.66
CA LEU A 12 -1.99 -4.54 10.20
C LEU A 12 -2.37 -3.08 10.44
N ASN A 13 -1.45 -2.31 11.03
CA ASN A 13 -1.58 -0.87 11.19
C ASN A 13 -1.27 -0.17 9.86
N THR A 14 -2.30 -0.08 9.01
CA THR A 14 -2.27 0.61 7.71
C THR A 14 -3.42 1.60 7.68
N GLU A 15 -3.40 2.58 6.75
CA GLU A 15 -4.48 3.58 6.64
C GLU A 15 -5.89 2.97 6.52
N ARG A 16 -6.00 1.75 6.00
CA ARG A 16 -7.25 1.02 5.80
C ARG A 16 -7.52 -0.06 6.85
N ASN A 17 -6.70 -0.17 7.90
CA ASN A 17 -6.78 -1.22 8.91
C ASN A 17 -6.86 -2.64 8.31
N ASN A 18 -6.02 -2.89 7.30
CA ASN A 18 -6.02 -4.15 6.58
C ASN A 18 -5.73 -5.36 7.49
N VAL A 19 -6.30 -6.51 7.13
CA VAL A 19 -6.09 -7.80 7.79
C VAL A 19 -5.40 -8.77 6.82
N ALA A 20 -4.34 -9.43 7.29
CA ALA A 20 -3.68 -10.53 6.59
C ALA A 20 -4.12 -11.85 7.23
N ASP A 21 -5.03 -12.57 6.57
CA ASP A 21 -5.62 -13.82 7.07
C ASP A 21 -5.09 -15.02 6.28
N PHE A 22 -4.03 -15.64 6.80
CA PHE A 22 -3.34 -16.77 6.18
C PHE A 22 -4.17 -18.06 6.20
N ASN A 23 -5.23 -18.15 7.00
CA ASN A 23 -6.18 -19.27 6.92
C ASN A 23 -6.74 -19.42 5.50
N ARG A 24 -6.92 -18.29 4.81
CA ARG A 24 -7.42 -18.26 3.42
C ARG A 24 -6.48 -18.92 2.44
N PHE A 25 -5.21 -19.06 2.79
CA PHE A 25 -4.22 -19.72 1.95
C PHE A 25 -4.32 -21.24 2.09
N LEU A 26 -4.84 -21.78 3.19
CA LEU A 26 -4.95 -23.23 3.39
C LEU A 26 -6.04 -23.89 2.54
N VAL A 27 -6.94 -23.09 1.98
CA VAL A 27 -8.11 -23.55 1.22
C VAL A 27 -8.09 -23.02 -0.21
N LYS A 28 -8.64 -23.79 -1.15
CA LYS A 28 -8.74 -23.36 -2.55
C LYS A 28 -9.71 -22.19 -2.71
N TYR A 29 -9.40 -21.29 -3.65
CA TYR A 29 -10.24 -20.16 -4.09
C TYR A 29 -10.48 -19.05 -3.05
N PHE A 30 -9.82 -19.10 -1.89
CA PHE A 30 -9.73 -17.98 -0.95
C PHE A 30 -11.10 -17.44 -0.49
N PRO A 31 -11.96 -18.28 0.13
CA PRO A 31 -13.21 -17.84 0.73
C PRO A 31 -12.97 -16.66 1.67
N VAL A 32 -14.01 -15.86 1.87
CA VAL A 32 -13.96 -14.73 2.81
C VAL A 32 -13.81 -15.24 4.24
N THR A 33 -13.08 -14.51 5.09
CA THR A 33 -12.77 -14.88 6.48
C THR A 33 -14.01 -15.25 7.28
N LYS A 34 -15.12 -14.52 7.10
CA LYS A 34 -16.39 -14.81 7.77
C LYS A 34 -16.89 -16.24 7.49
N ASN A 35 -16.73 -16.73 6.25
CA ASN A 35 -17.16 -18.08 5.89
C ASN A 35 -16.24 -19.14 6.51
N LEU A 36 -14.95 -18.85 6.64
CA LEU A 36 -14.01 -19.74 7.33
C LEU A 36 -14.35 -19.86 8.82
N GLN A 37 -14.67 -18.74 9.47
CA GLN A 37 -15.04 -18.69 10.88
C GLN A 37 -16.37 -19.39 11.18
N GLN A 38 -17.32 -19.37 10.25
CA GLN A 38 -18.64 -20.00 10.41
C GLN A 38 -18.60 -21.53 10.30
N GLY A 39 -17.46 -22.11 9.88
CA GLY A 39 -17.32 -23.53 9.65
C GLY A 39 -18.02 -23.95 8.35
N GLY A 40 -17.26 -24.51 7.42
CA GLY A 40 -17.76 -24.96 6.13
C GLY A 40 -16.89 -26.06 5.54
N GLN A 41 -17.42 -26.75 4.53
CA GLN A 41 -16.63 -27.70 3.75
C GLN A 41 -15.87 -26.95 2.67
N PHE A 42 -14.57 -26.78 2.90
CA PHE A 42 -13.65 -26.17 1.95
C PHE A 42 -12.70 -27.23 1.39
N LYS A 43 -12.36 -27.09 0.12
CA LYS A 43 -11.36 -27.95 -0.51
C LYS A 43 -9.97 -27.52 -0.03
N ASP A 44 -9.22 -28.47 0.50
CA ASP A 44 -7.84 -28.27 0.92
C ASP A 44 -6.95 -27.89 -0.27
N ALA A 45 -6.00 -26.98 -0.03
CA ALA A 45 -5.07 -26.50 -1.05
C ALA A 45 -3.70 -27.19 -1.03
N ASP A 46 -3.47 -28.14 -0.11
CA ASP A 46 -2.24 -28.94 0.04
C ASP A 46 -0.96 -28.09 0.09
N ARG A 47 -0.99 -27.03 0.90
CA ARG A 47 0.13 -26.07 1.05
C ARG A 47 0.38 -25.62 2.48
N LEU A 48 0.01 -26.44 3.46
CA LEU A 48 0.11 -26.16 4.89
C LEU A 48 1.52 -25.77 5.32
N GLY A 49 2.54 -26.54 4.91
CA GLY A 49 3.94 -26.28 5.27
C GLY A 49 4.42 -24.89 4.82
N PHE A 50 4.18 -24.55 3.56
CA PHE A 50 4.53 -23.23 3.01
C PHE A 50 3.79 -22.10 3.72
N VAL A 51 2.50 -22.26 4.02
CA VAL A 51 1.72 -21.22 4.71
C VAL A 51 2.26 -20.95 6.12
N HIS A 52 2.63 -22.01 6.88
CA HIS A 52 3.23 -21.83 8.19
C HIS A 52 4.61 -21.16 8.12
N GLN A 53 5.46 -21.53 7.16
CA GLN A 53 6.76 -20.90 6.97
C GLN A 53 6.62 -19.40 6.66
N ILE A 54 5.73 -19.05 5.73
CA ILE A 54 5.45 -17.64 5.38
C ILE A 54 4.91 -16.91 6.60
N LYS A 55 3.98 -17.50 7.36
CA LYS A 55 3.44 -16.90 8.58
C LYS A 55 4.52 -16.62 9.62
N ALA A 56 5.45 -17.55 9.83
CA ALA A 56 6.54 -17.39 10.77
C ALA A 56 7.44 -16.20 10.37
N ARG A 57 7.92 -16.19 9.11
CA ARG A 57 8.73 -15.09 8.56
C ARG A 57 7.98 -13.75 8.56
N PHE A 58 6.68 -13.77 8.32
CA PHE A 58 5.84 -12.58 8.38
C PHE A 58 5.76 -12.00 9.80
N GLY A 59 5.63 -12.87 10.81
CA GLY A 59 5.70 -12.47 12.22
C GLY A 59 7.05 -11.87 12.60
N GLU A 60 8.15 -12.53 12.24
CA GLU A 60 9.52 -12.02 12.46
C GLU A 60 9.71 -10.62 11.86
N LYS A 61 9.25 -10.41 10.62
CA LYS A 61 9.35 -9.10 9.96
C LYS A 61 8.53 -8.01 10.64
N ILE A 62 7.40 -8.34 11.26
CA ILE A 62 6.64 -7.39 12.08
C ILE A 62 7.46 -7.00 13.32
N GLU A 63 8.07 -7.97 14.00
CA GLU A 63 8.89 -7.73 15.19
C GLU A 63 10.15 -6.90 14.87
N GLU A 64 10.74 -7.10 13.70
CA GLU A 64 11.86 -6.31 13.16
C GLU A 64 11.46 -4.87 12.74
N GLY A 65 10.17 -4.52 12.80
CA GLY A 65 9.68 -3.18 12.45
C GLY A 65 9.46 -2.95 10.95
N ALA A 66 9.24 -4.00 10.17
CA ALA A 66 8.91 -3.84 8.75
C ALA A 66 7.61 -3.06 8.54
N SER A 67 7.55 -2.30 7.45
CA SER A 67 6.35 -1.54 7.09
C SER A 67 5.14 -2.46 6.89
N HIS A 68 4.09 -2.24 7.68
CA HIS A 68 2.82 -2.98 7.58
C HIS A 68 2.17 -2.84 6.19
N ALA A 69 2.37 -1.72 5.51
CA ALA A 69 1.90 -1.52 4.14
C ALA A 69 2.66 -2.41 3.13
N THR A 70 3.96 -2.59 3.35
CA THR A 70 4.80 -3.48 2.52
C THR A 70 4.41 -4.94 2.77
N LEU A 71 4.27 -5.33 4.03
CA LEU A 71 3.80 -6.66 4.43
C LEU A 71 2.43 -7.00 3.82
N TYR A 72 1.49 -6.05 3.87
CA TYR A 72 0.19 -6.25 3.23
C TYR A 72 0.30 -6.39 1.69
N SER A 73 1.23 -5.68 1.06
CA SER A 73 1.49 -5.80 -0.38
C SER A 73 1.99 -7.20 -0.73
N TYR A 74 2.92 -7.76 0.06
CA TYR A 74 3.37 -9.15 -0.09
C TYR A 74 2.24 -10.15 0.11
N TYR A 75 1.45 -10.01 1.18
CA TYR A 75 0.27 -10.85 1.42
C TYR A 75 -0.70 -10.82 0.23
N ASN A 76 -1.01 -9.62 -0.29
CA ASN A 76 -1.93 -9.46 -1.42
C ASN A 76 -1.35 -10.03 -2.72
N GLY A 77 -0.06 -9.82 -3.01
CA GLY A 77 0.63 -10.38 -4.17
C GLY A 77 0.62 -11.91 -4.14
N LEU A 78 0.98 -12.50 -2.99
CA LEU A 78 0.92 -13.94 -2.78
C LEU A 78 -0.49 -14.49 -2.96
N SER A 79 -1.51 -13.79 -2.46
CA SER A 79 -2.90 -14.21 -2.62
C SER A 79 -3.33 -14.29 -4.08
N GLN A 80 -2.85 -13.38 -4.94
CA GLN A 80 -3.15 -13.38 -6.37
C GLN A 80 -2.45 -14.54 -7.09
N TYR A 81 -1.19 -14.79 -6.76
CA TYR A 81 -0.44 -15.94 -7.28
C TYR A 81 -1.12 -17.27 -6.93
N LEU A 82 -1.46 -17.47 -5.65
CA LEU A 82 -2.09 -18.71 -5.19
C LEU A 82 -3.50 -18.91 -5.77
N ARG A 83 -4.29 -17.84 -5.94
CA ARG A 83 -5.58 -17.91 -6.66
C ARG A 83 -5.40 -18.33 -8.10
N TRP A 84 -4.38 -17.81 -8.79
CA TRP A 84 -4.08 -18.23 -10.15
C TRP A 84 -3.68 -19.70 -10.21
N CYS A 85 -2.88 -20.19 -9.25
CA CYS A 85 -2.56 -21.62 -9.14
C CYS A 85 -3.83 -22.46 -8.94
N ASP A 86 -4.73 -22.02 -8.06
CA ASP A 86 -6.00 -22.72 -7.81
C ASP A 86 -6.87 -22.80 -9.07
N LEU A 87 -6.95 -21.71 -9.84
CA LEU A 87 -7.74 -21.61 -11.08
C LEU A 87 -7.17 -22.43 -12.24
N THR A 88 -5.84 -22.50 -12.34
CA THR A 88 -5.13 -23.26 -13.39
C THR A 88 -4.80 -24.69 -12.96
N ASN A 89 -5.15 -25.05 -11.73
CA ASN A 89 -4.80 -26.31 -11.10
C ASN A 89 -3.29 -26.60 -11.09
N ALA A 90 -2.47 -25.54 -11.03
CA ALA A 90 -1.02 -25.62 -10.91
C ALA A 90 -0.61 -25.92 -9.45
N ILE A 91 0.48 -26.67 -9.29
CA ILE A 91 1.09 -26.92 -7.98
C ILE A 91 1.85 -25.65 -7.57
N ALA A 92 1.45 -25.01 -6.47
CA ALA A 92 2.05 -23.77 -6.00
C ALA A 92 3.50 -23.96 -5.50
N PHE A 93 4.25 -22.86 -5.48
CA PHE A 93 5.64 -22.76 -5.01
C PHE A 93 6.66 -23.60 -5.79
N THR A 94 6.36 -23.85 -7.06
CA THR A 94 7.27 -24.52 -8.01
C THR A 94 7.80 -23.51 -9.04
N GLN A 95 8.89 -23.86 -9.73
CA GLN A 95 9.38 -23.06 -10.86
C GLN A 95 8.29 -22.94 -11.93
N ASP A 96 7.66 -24.05 -12.32
CA ASP A 96 6.62 -24.07 -13.37
C ASP A 96 5.42 -23.17 -13.05
N SER A 97 4.93 -23.19 -11.80
CA SER A 97 3.79 -22.35 -11.42
C SER A 97 4.15 -20.87 -11.35
N LEU A 98 5.39 -20.55 -10.92
CA LEU A 98 5.89 -19.18 -10.92
C LEU A 98 6.03 -18.66 -12.37
N GLU A 99 6.70 -19.40 -13.24
CA GLU A 99 6.86 -19.05 -14.65
C GLU A 99 5.50 -18.92 -15.35
N GLY A 100 4.57 -19.84 -15.09
CA GLY A 100 3.21 -19.78 -15.62
C GLY A 100 2.44 -18.55 -15.15
N TYR A 101 2.53 -18.19 -13.87
CA TYR A 101 1.88 -16.99 -13.33
C TYR A 101 2.48 -15.72 -13.93
N MET A 102 3.81 -15.65 -14.02
CA MET A 102 4.49 -14.47 -14.58
C MET A 102 4.22 -14.34 -16.09
N SER A 103 4.14 -15.44 -16.84
CA SER A 103 3.71 -15.44 -18.24
C SER A 103 2.26 -14.96 -18.41
N HIS A 104 1.35 -15.38 -17.51
CA HIS A 104 -0.01 -14.87 -17.48
C HIS A 104 -0.07 -13.36 -17.25
N LEU A 105 0.70 -12.84 -16.27
CA LEU A 105 0.78 -11.40 -16.02
C LEU A 105 1.40 -10.64 -17.20
N HIS A 106 2.46 -11.19 -17.81
CA HIS A 106 3.10 -10.61 -18.98
C HIS A 106 2.12 -10.51 -20.16
N THR A 107 1.33 -11.55 -20.41
CA THR A 107 0.26 -11.54 -21.42
C THR A 107 -0.75 -10.42 -21.15
N ARG A 108 -1.14 -10.21 -19.89
CA ARG A 108 -2.04 -9.10 -19.52
C ARG A 108 -1.42 -7.72 -19.76
N VAL A 109 -0.10 -7.58 -19.60
CA VAL A 109 0.62 -6.36 -19.98
C VAL A 109 0.57 -6.14 -21.49
N MET A 110 0.84 -7.18 -22.29
CA MET A 110 0.77 -7.08 -23.75
C MET A 110 -0.64 -6.75 -24.25
N GLN A 111 -1.69 -7.17 -23.52
CA GLN A 111 -3.08 -6.81 -23.79
C GLN A 111 -3.50 -5.43 -23.28
N GLY A 112 -2.62 -4.70 -22.59
CA GLY A 112 -2.94 -3.40 -21.98
C GLY A 112 -3.86 -3.47 -20.76
N THR A 113 -4.14 -4.66 -20.22
CA THR A 113 -5.00 -4.85 -19.04
C THR A 113 -4.22 -4.84 -17.72
N LEU A 114 -2.90 -4.70 -17.79
CA LEU A 114 -1.98 -4.58 -16.66
C LEU A 114 -0.85 -3.61 -17.03
N LYS A 115 -0.51 -2.71 -16.11
CA LYS A 115 0.65 -1.81 -16.26
C LYS A 115 1.98 -2.59 -16.09
N ARG A 116 3.01 -2.23 -16.86
CA ARG A 116 4.40 -2.72 -16.75
C ARG A 116 4.97 -2.45 -15.36
N SER A 117 4.74 -1.25 -14.82
CA SER A 117 5.07 -0.89 -13.43
C SER A 117 4.40 -1.82 -12.39
N THR A 118 3.16 -2.26 -12.63
CA THR A 118 2.47 -3.22 -11.74
C THR A 118 3.04 -4.63 -11.87
N TYR A 119 3.33 -5.07 -13.10
CA TYR A 119 4.03 -6.34 -13.35
C TYR A 119 5.38 -6.38 -12.62
N LYS A 120 6.18 -5.32 -12.75
CA LYS A 120 7.48 -5.18 -12.09
C LYS A 120 7.36 -5.30 -10.58
N ARG A 121 6.34 -4.67 -9.97
CA ARG A 121 6.06 -4.82 -8.54
C ARG A 121 5.74 -6.27 -8.17
N TYR A 122 4.84 -6.95 -8.89
CA TYR A 122 4.55 -8.36 -8.61
C TYR A 122 5.76 -9.27 -8.76
N HIS A 123 6.61 -9.03 -9.76
CA HIS A 123 7.89 -9.73 -9.90
C HIS A 123 8.76 -9.53 -8.65
N SER A 124 8.98 -8.29 -8.22
CA SER A 124 9.80 -7.98 -7.04
C SER A 124 9.22 -8.56 -5.75
N ASP A 125 7.91 -8.45 -5.53
CA ASP A 125 7.23 -8.99 -4.35
C ASP A 125 7.36 -10.51 -4.29
N LEU A 126 7.13 -11.21 -5.41
CA LEU A 126 7.27 -12.67 -5.47
C LEU A 126 8.72 -13.12 -5.32
N LEU A 127 9.69 -12.38 -5.84
CA LEU A 127 11.11 -12.68 -5.66
C LEU A 127 11.48 -12.65 -4.17
N VAL A 128 11.04 -11.62 -3.44
CA VAL A 128 11.24 -11.53 -1.98
C VAL A 128 10.53 -12.67 -1.27
N LEU A 129 9.29 -12.97 -1.61
CA LEU A 129 8.52 -14.06 -0.98
C LEU A 129 9.17 -15.43 -1.21
N PHE A 130 9.56 -15.74 -2.45
CA PHE A 130 10.16 -17.04 -2.76
C PHE A 130 11.53 -17.18 -2.10
N ARG A 131 12.38 -16.15 -2.20
CA ARG A 131 13.74 -16.22 -1.67
C ARG A 131 13.81 -16.05 -0.16
N ASP A 132 13.19 -15.00 0.38
CA ASP A 132 13.39 -14.57 1.77
C ASP A 132 12.37 -15.18 2.75
N TYR A 133 11.16 -15.51 2.27
CA TYR A 133 10.13 -16.11 3.13
C TYR A 133 10.10 -17.63 3.04
N LEU A 134 10.44 -18.19 1.88
CA LEU A 134 10.33 -19.62 1.60
C LEU A 134 11.67 -20.33 1.40
N ASP A 135 12.77 -19.58 1.38
CA ASP A 135 14.12 -20.12 1.14
C ASP A 135 14.21 -20.91 -0.20
N LEU A 136 13.39 -20.54 -1.19
CA LEU A 136 13.39 -21.14 -2.52
C LEU A 136 14.47 -20.50 -3.42
N PRO A 137 14.99 -21.24 -4.42
CA PRO A 137 16.06 -20.75 -5.28
C PRO A 137 15.65 -19.49 -6.05
N SER A 138 16.48 -18.46 -6.00
CA SER A 138 16.33 -17.28 -6.85
C SER A 138 16.44 -17.61 -8.35
N SER A 139 17.08 -18.74 -8.69
CA SER A 139 17.18 -19.25 -10.06
C SER A 139 15.82 -19.55 -10.70
N TYR A 140 14.75 -19.74 -9.92
CA TYR A 140 13.39 -19.87 -10.44
C TYR A 140 12.94 -18.64 -11.25
N PHE A 141 13.58 -17.48 -11.04
CA PHE A 141 13.27 -16.24 -11.76
C PHE A 141 14.12 -16.04 -13.02
N ASN A 142 15.10 -16.90 -13.31
CA ASN A 142 16.04 -16.69 -14.43
C ASN A 142 15.36 -16.69 -15.80
N ALA A 143 14.30 -17.49 -15.98
CA ALA A 143 13.55 -17.57 -17.22
C ALA A 143 12.42 -16.53 -17.32
N ILE A 144 12.22 -15.72 -16.28
CA ILE A 144 11.10 -14.79 -16.20
C ILE A 144 11.47 -13.46 -16.86
N THR A 145 10.65 -13.02 -17.82
CA THR A 145 10.84 -11.73 -18.49
C THR A 145 10.81 -10.59 -17.49
N VAL A 146 11.84 -9.74 -17.49
CA VAL A 146 11.87 -8.51 -16.70
C VAL A 146 11.38 -7.35 -17.56
N LEU A 147 10.39 -6.61 -17.06
CA LEU A 147 9.88 -5.40 -17.70
C LEU A 147 10.33 -4.15 -16.93
N ASP A 148 10.54 -3.06 -17.65
CA ASP A 148 10.79 -1.74 -17.09
C ASP A 148 9.49 -1.05 -16.61
N ALA A 149 9.63 0.12 -16.00
CA ALA A 149 8.50 0.93 -15.51
C ALA A 149 8.21 2.13 -16.41
N SER A 150 8.43 1.98 -17.73
CA SER A 150 8.29 3.06 -18.73
C SER A 150 6.86 3.58 -18.88
N ASP A 151 5.87 2.87 -18.38
CA ASP A 151 4.48 3.30 -18.34
C ASP A 151 4.08 4.08 -17.07
N THR A 152 5.09 4.48 -16.29
CA THR A 152 4.89 5.39 -15.16
C THR A 152 4.74 6.80 -15.70
N GLU A 153 3.53 7.35 -15.60
CA GLU A 153 3.26 8.73 -15.95
C GLU A 153 3.78 9.64 -14.82
N PRO A 154 4.65 10.62 -15.12
CA PRO A 154 4.99 11.66 -14.15
C PRO A 154 3.74 12.50 -13.86
N PHE A 155 3.61 12.96 -12.62
CA PHE A 155 2.60 13.96 -12.30
C PHE A 155 2.96 15.27 -13.01
N GLU A 156 1.99 15.87 -13.68
CA GLU A 156 2.18 17.16 -14.33
C GLU A 156 2.54 18.23 -13.29
N ALA A 157 3.60 18.98 -13.56
CA ALA A 157 4.00 20.08 -12.68
C ALA A 157 2.97 21.22 -12.78
N TYR A 158 2.70 21.88 -11.65
CA TYR A 158 1.82 23.05 -11.64
C TYR A 158 2.34 24.13 -12.59
N THR A 159 1.48 24.65 -13.46
CA THR A 159 1.81 25.79 -14.29
C THR A 159 1.93 27.05 -13.42
N ARG A 160 2.53 28.13 -13.96
CA ARG A 160 2.59 29.42 -13.24
C ARG A 160 1.20 29.98 -12.92
N SER A 161 0.22 29.73 -13.79
CA SER A 161 -1.19 30.05 -13.55
C SER A 161 -1.73 29.29 -12.34
N ASP A 162 -1.49 27.98 -12.29
CA ASP A 162 -1.96 27.13 -11.19
C ASP A 162 -1.31 27.54 -9.87
N LEU A 163 -0.01 27.83 -9.89
CA LEU A 163 0.72 28.32 -8.72
C LEU A 163 0.16 29.65 -8.20
N ASN A 164 -0.21 30.57 -9.10
CA ASN A 164 -0.80 31.85 -8.70
C ASN A 164 -2.17 31.69 -8.01
N GLN A 165 -2.89 30.60 -8.26
CA GLN A 165 -4.14 30.27 -7.58
C GLN A 165 -3.92 29.42 -6.31
N LEU A 166 -2.98 28.48 -6.38
CA LEU A 166 -2.67 27.53 -5.33
C LEU A 166 -1.97 28.20 -4.14
N LEU A 167 -1.02 29.11 -4.38
CA LEU A 167 -0.27 29.74 -3.29
C LEU A 167 -1.15 30.61 -2.38
N PRO A 168 -2.05 31.48 -2.87
CA PRO A 168 -3.01 32.19 -2.02
C PRO A 168 -3.93 31.23 -1.26
N PHE A 169 -4.39 30.17 -1.93
CA PHE A 169 -5.23 29.14 -1.30
C PHE A 169 -4.50 28.47 -0.14
N LEU A 170 -3.30 27.93 -0.36
CA LEU A 170 -2.51 27.25 0.66
C LEU A 170 -2.12 28.20 1.80
N ARG A 171 -1.76 29.46 1.49
CA ARG A 171 -1.47 30.48 2.52
C ARG A 171 -2.68 30.75 3.40
N SER A 172 -3.86 30.90 2.81
CA SER A 172 -5.09 31.16 3.55
C SER A 172 -5.50 29.95 4.39
N LEU A 173 -5.43 28.75 3.79
CA LEU A 173 -5.68 27.48 4.48
C LEU A 173 -4.78 27.36 5.72
N PHE A 174 -3.46 27.47 5.53
CA PHE A 174 -2.49 27.39 6.63
C PHE A 174 -2.79 28.41 7.74
N LYS A 175 -2.97 29.68 7.38
CA LYS A 175 -3.25 30.75 8.36
C LYS A 175 -4.51 30.46 9.16
N GLN A 176 -5.62 30.15 8.51
CA GLN A 176 -6.90 29.92 9.18
C GLN A 176 -6.87 28.67 10.08
N THR A 177 -6.33 27.56 9.57
CA THR A 177 -6.23 26.33 10.36
C THR A 177 -5.24 26.45 11.50
N TYR A 178 -4.15 27.20 11.33
CA TYR A 178 -3.18 27.45 12.38
C TYR A 178 -3.77 28.26 13.54
N HIS A 179 -4.55 29.31 13.24
CA HIS A 179 -5.23 30.08 14.28
C HIS A 179 -6.20 29.22 15.10
N GLN A 180 -7.00 28.37 14.44
CA GLN A 180 -7.87 27.43 15.16
C GLN A 180 -7.07 26.39 15.95
N PHE A 181 -5.94 25.92 15.40
CA PHE A 181 -5.08 24.96 16.07
C PHE A 181 -4.49 25.51 17.38
N ILE A 182 -3.98 26.74 17.39
CA ILE A 182 -3.38 27.34 18.59
C ILE A 182 -4.41 27.62 19.69
N GLU A 183 -5.68 27.81 19.34
CA GLU A 183 -6.77 28.01 20.30
C GLU A 183 -7.13 26.74 21.06
N SER A 184 -7.04 25.56 20.43
CA SER A 184 -7.47 24.29 21.03
C SER A 184 -6.68 23.06 20.52
N PRO A 185 -5.35 23.01 20.71
CA PRO A 185 -4.49 22.02 20.07
C PRO A 185 -4.85 20.57 20.44
N GLU A 186 -5.13 20.31 21.72
CA GLU A 186 -5.49 18.99 22.24
C GLU A 186 -6.73 18.39 21.55
N THR A 187 -7.73 19.24 21.28
CA THR A 187 -8.98 18.83 20.62
C THR A 187 -8.72 18.34 19.20
N HIS A 188 -7.80 18.98 18.49
CA HIS A 188 -7.46 18.64 17.11
C HIS A 188 -6.51 17.45 17.04
N ILE A 189 -5.55 17.33 17.96
CA ILE A 189 -4.58 16.22 18.00
C ILE A 189 -5.29 14.90 18.30
N LYS A 190 -6.26 14.90 19.22
CA LYS A 190 -7.02 13.70 19.60
C LYS A 190 -8.15 13.35 18.62
N ALA A 191 -8.43 14.20 17.63
CA ALA A 191 -9.51 13.98 16.69
C ALA A 191 -9.14 12.92 15.65
N TYR A 192 -10.04 11.96 15.45
CA TYR A 192 -9.89 10.97 14.39
C TYR A 192 -10.10 11.59 12.99
N ASN A 193 -9.51 10.98 11.96
CA ASN A 193 -9.35 11.58 10.63
C ASN A 193 -10.65 12.02 9.93
N HIS A 194 -11.78 11.36 10.16
CA HIS A 194 -13.08 11.70 9.57
C HIS A 194 -13.90 12.71 10.41
N LYS A 195 -13.40 13.11 11.59
CA LYS A 195 -14.06 14.11 12.43
C LYS A 195 -13.61 15.51 12.01
N SER A 196 -14.58 16.34 11.59
CA SER A 196 -14.31 17.75 11.32
C SER A 196 -14.13 18.50 12.63
N THR A 197 -12.96 19.13 12.81
CA THR A 197 -12.66 19.94 14.00
C THR A 197 -12.28 21.38 13.70
N MET A 198 -11.98 21.71 12.44
CA MET A 198 -11.67 23.07 11.99
C MET A 198 -12.55 23.43 10.81
N THR A 199 -12.74 24.73 10.58
CA THR A 199 -13.41 25.28 9.41
C THR A 199 -12.41 26.04 8.53
N PHE A 200 -12.74 26.22 7.26
CA PHE A 200 -11.95 27.01 6.33
C PHE A 200 -12.87 27.83 5.44
N GLU A 201 -12.65 29.13 5.41
CA GLU A 201 -13.40 30.05 4.57
C GLU A 201 -12.62 30.41 3.31
N TRP A 202 -13.24 30.19 2.16
CA TRP A 202 -12.63 30.51 0.88
C TRP A 202 -13.68 30.97 -0.12
N LYS A 203 -13.43 32.12 -0.75
CA LYS A 203 -14.34 32.74 -1.75
C LYS A 203 -15.80 32.81 -1.28
N GLY A 204 -16.02 33.13 0.00
CA GLY A 204 -17.36 33.29 0.58
C GLY A 204 -18.08 31.99 0.96
N GLN A 205 -17.39 30.85 0.91
CA GLN A 205 -17.92 29.56 1.38
C GLN A 205 -17.12 29.04 2.57
N THR A 206 -17.83 28.47 3.54
CA THR A 206 -17.24 27.84 4.73
C THR A 206 -17.23 26.32 4.55
N TYR A 207 -16.05 25.72 4.69
CA TYR A 207 -15.80 24.30 4.53
C TYR A 207 -15.42 23.66 5.88
N ASN A 208 -16.08 22.56 6.22
CA ASN A 208 -15.73 21.74 7.38
C ASN A 208 -14.56 20.81 7.03
N LEU A 209 -13.46 20.89 7.78
CA LEU A 209 -12.22 20.18 7.49
C LEU A 209 -12.05 18.92 8.35
N CYS A 210 -12.14 17.77 7.69
CA CYS A 210 -11.66 16.49 8.22
C CYS A 210 -10.14 16.36 8.03
N GLY A 211 -9.42 15.87 9.03
CA GLY A 211 -7.95 15.76 8.98
C GLY A 211 -7.24 17.11 8.84
N ALA A 212 -7.77 18.14 9.49
CA ALA A 212 -7.32 19.53 9.32
C ALA A 212 -5.83 19.75 9.65
N ILE A 213 -5.29 19.05 10.65
CA ILE A 213 -3.84 19.11 10.98
C ILE A 213 -2.99 18.65 9.80
N SER A 214 -3.32 17.50 9.19
CA SER A 214 -2.56 16.99 8.04
C SER A 214 -2.61 17.97 6.86
N LYS A 215 -3.76 18.62 6.63
CA LYS A 215 -3.91 19.65 5.59
C LYS A 215 -3.10 20.90 5.90
N MET A 216 -3.15 21.37 7.15
CA MET A 216 -2.35 22.49 7.65
C MET A 216 -0.86 22.22 7.47
N MET A 217 -0.37 21.08 7.95
CA MET A 217 1.05 20.70 7.84
C MET A 217 1.48 20.53 6.39
N SER A 218 0.66 19.93 5.54
CA SER A 218 0.95 19.80 4.10
C SER A 218 1.04 21.18 3.42
N ALA A 219 0.11 22.09 3.74
CA ALA A 219 0.15 23.45 3.22
C ALA A 219 1.39 24.21 3.70
N GLY A 220 1.73 24.10 4.99
CA GLY A 220 2.94 24.70 5.56
C GLY A 220 4.22 24.16 4.93
N ALA A 221 4.33 22.83 4.80
CA ALA A 221 5.49 22.17 4.19
C ALA A 221 5.66 22.56 2.72
N TYR A 222 4.56 22.60 1.95
CA TYR A 222 4.60 23.03 0.55
C TYR A 222 5.02 24.49 0.42
N LEU A 223 4.43 25.39 1.21
CA LEU A 223 4.77 26.82 1.19
C LEU A 223 6.23 27.04 1.59
N LEU A 224 6.70 26.37 2.65
CA LEU A 224 8.10 26.44 3.07
C LEU A 224 9.03 25.96 1.95
N SER A 225 8.76 24.78 1.36
CA SER A 225 9.54 24.26 0.24
C SER A 225 9.57 25.23 -0.94
N TYR A 226 8.41 25.79 -1.31
CA TYR A 226 8.28 26.73 -2.42
C TYR A 226 9.08 28.02 -2.19
N TYR A 227 8.94 28.66 -1.03
CA TYR A 227 9.68 29.90 -0.75
C TYR A 227 11.17 29.66 -0.51
N THR A 228 11.54 28.56 0.14
CA THR A 228 12.94 28.22 0.34
C THR A 228 13.62 27.91 -0.99
N TYR A 229 12.96 27.20 -1.90
CA TYR A 229 13.46 26.99 -3.26
C TYR A 229 13.56 28.30 -4.04
N ALA A 230 12.52 29.13 -4.02
CA ALA A 230 12.49 30.38 -4.78
C ALA A 230 13.46 31.45 -4.26
N ASN A 231 13.77 31.44 -2.94
CA ASN A 231 14.60 32.43 -2.29
C ASN A 231 15.92 31.88 -1.75
N THR A 232 16.38 30.68 -2.14
CA THR A 232 17.59 30.10 -1.52
C THR A 232 18.80 31.01 -1.70
N SER A 233 18.96 31.62 -2.87
CA SER A 233 20.00 32.60 -3.18
C SER A 233 19.89 33.90 -2.37
N ALA A 234 18.68 34.37 -2.05
CA ALA A 234 18.48 35.55 -1.20
C ALA A 234 18.64 35.23 0.30
N LEU A 235 18.25 34.02 0.74
CA LEU A 235 18.41 33.54 2.10
C LEU A 235 19.89 33.34 2.45
N PHE A 236 20.72 32.85 1.52
CA PHE A 236 22.17 32.73 1.70
C PHE A 236 22.90 34.09 1.73
N GLN A 237 22.22 35.19 1.40
CA GLN A 237 22.75 36.56 1.45
C GLN A 237 22.29 37.33 2.69
N LEU A 238 21.47 36.73 3.56
CA LEU A 238 21.12 37.35 4.84
C LEU A 238 22.35 37.30 5.79
N PRO A 239 22.70 38.42 6.43
CA PRO A 239 23.90 38.54 7.28
C PRO A 239 23.84 37.70 8.56
#